data_AF-A0A7V1JKW6-F1
#
_entry.id   AF-A0A7V1JKW6-F1
#
_cell.length_a   1.000
_cell.length_b   1.000
_cell.length_c   1.000
_cell.angle_alpha   90.00
_cell.angle_beta   90.00
_cell.angle_gamma   90.00
#
_symmetry.space_group_name_H-M   'P 1'
#
loop_
_entity.id
_entity.type
_entity.pdbx_description
1 polymer ?
#
loop_
_entity_poly.entity_id
_entity_poly.type
_entity_poly.pdbx_seq_one_letter_code
_entity_poly.pdbx_strand_id
1 'polypeptide(L)'
;MSPEQVRGILLNREIRPGSVAEDIDELWLEQAVAREAIRETLRTAQPGWRPGSAQPYPHLTPLFDSILLSGGALARAPRPGRVALIVLDSLEPIGVSTLLVDTYRLAPSLGAVAGLKPLATVETLDNGGIVNLATAIVPVGAARKGEIVLRVRVHYQEGGTLEVEVPYGSLEVLPLPPGREALLELQPRRRFDVGLGGPGKGGKRRVRGGLVGLIIDARGRPLQLLSDPKERRAQIQQWLWDVGG
;
A
#
# COMPACT_ATOMS: atom_id res chain seq x y z
N MET A 1 1.84 15.20 -22.07
CA MET A 1 2.04 16.57 -21.54
C MET A 1 3.43 17.06 -21.90
N SER A 2 3.55 18.33 -22.32
CA SER A 2 4.84 18.99 -22.48
C SER A 2 5.44 19.36 -21.11
N PRO A 3 6.76 19.58 -21.00
CA PRO A 3 7.39 20.03 -19.75
C PRO A 3 6.79 21.33 -19.19
N GLU A 4 6.42 22.27 -20.05
CA GLU A 4 5.81 23.54 -19.67
C GLU A 4 4.43 23.34 -19.05
N GLN A 5 3.62 22.45 -19.62
CA GLN A 5 2.31 22.09 -19.08
C GLN A 5 2.44 21.47 -17.69
N VAL A 6 3.35 20.50 -17.54
CA VAL A 6 3.63 19.88 -16.23
C VAL A 6 4.03 20.94 -15.21
N ARG A 7 4.96 21.84 -15.56
CA ARG A 7 5.40 22.92 -14.66
C ARG A 7 4.26 23.85 -14.29
N GLY A 8 3.39 24.21 -15.24
CA GLY A 8 2.23 25.06 -14.99
C GLY A 8 1.26 24.45 -13.98
N ILE A 9 0.95 23.16 -14.14
CA ILE A 9 0.07 22.43 -13.20
C ILE A 9 0.69 22.39 -11.80
N LEU A 10 1.98 22.07 -11.68
CA LEU A 10 2.67 22.01 -10.39
C LEU A 10 2.69 23.37 -9.67
N LEU A 11 2.98 24.46 -10.39
CA LEU A 11 2.96 25.82 -9.83
C LEU A 11 1.55 26.24 -9.38
N ASN A 12 0.53 25.90 -10.17
CA ASN A 12 -0.85 26.16 -9.77
C ASN A 12 -1.22 25.38 -8.49
N ARG A 13 -0.75 24.14 -8.38
CA ARG A 13 -0.98 23.30 -7.20
C ARG A 13 -0.26 23.83 -5.95
N GLU A 14 0.93 24.38 -6.11
CA GLU A 14 1.68 25.03 -5.03
C GLU A 14 0.93 26.26 -4.49
N ILE A 15 0.37 27.08 -5.38
CA ILE A 15 -0.42 28.26 -5.00
C ILE A 15 -1.77 27.85 -4.38
N ARG A 16 -2.35 26.71 -4.81
CA ARG A 16 -3.68 26.23 -4.41
C ARG A 16 -3.63 24.78 -3.89
N PRO A 17 -3.00 24.51 -2.75
CA PRO A 17 -2.84 23.14 -2.23
C PRO A 17 -4.17 22.46 -1.85
N GLY A 18 -5.21 23.28 -1.63
CA GLY A 18 -6.55 22.82 -1.34
C GLY A 18 -7.37 22.38 -2.55
N SER A 19 -6.92 22.64 -3.80
CA SER A 19 -7.69 22.27 -4.99
C SER A 19 -7.83 20.75 -5.15
N VAL A 20 -8.65 20.36 -6.12
CA VAL A 20 -8.77 18.98 -6.61
C VAL A 20 -8.35 18.97 -8.08
N ALA A 21 -7.83 17.85 -8.55
CA ALA A 21 -7.49 17.70 -9.96
C ALA A 21 -8.73 17.91 -10.84
N GLU A 22 -8.60 18.75 -11.87
CA GLU A 22 -9.70 19.07 -12.79
C GLU A 22 -9.89 17.95 -13.83
N ASP A 23 -8.81 17.29 -14.23
CA ASP A 23 -8.81 16.21 -15.20
C ASP A 23 -7.91 15.02 -14.81
N ILE A 24 -7.87 14.01 -15.68
CA ILE A 24 -7.11 12.78 -15.44
C ILE A 24 -5.58 13.00 -15.53
N ASP A 25 -5.13 13.95 -16.35
CA ASP A 25 -3.71 14.23 -16.56
C ASP A 25 -3.14 14.94 -15.32
N GLU A 26 -3.86 15.93 -14.78
CA GLU A 26 -3.53 16.56 -13.50
C GLU A 26 -3.57 15.55 -12.36
N LEU A 27 -4.59 14.67 -12.31
CA LEU A 27 -4.66 13.63 -11.29
C LEU A 27 -3.46 12.68 -11.35
N TRP A 28 -3.07 12.23 -12.54
CA TRP A 28 -1.90 11.36 -12.71
C TRP A 28 -0.61 12.07 -12.31
N LEU A 29 -0.47 13.36 -12.63
CA LEU A 29 0.67 14.15 -12.22
C LEU A 29 0.73 14.31 -10.68
N GLU A 30 -0.40 14.63 -10.03
CA GLU A 30 -0.48 14.69 -8.56
C GLU A 30 -0.08 13.36 -7.91
N GLN A 31 -0.54 12.24 -8.46
CA GLN A 31 -0.20 10.91 -7.95
C GLN A 31 1.27 10.52 -8.21
N ALA A 32 1.87 11.00 -9.29
CA ALA A 32 3.30 10.81 -9.57
C ALA A 32 4.14 11.63 -8.57
N VAL A 33 3.78 12.88 -8.34
CA VAL A 33 4.43 13.75 -7.34
C VAL A 33 4.29 13.16 -5.94
N ALA A 34 3.12 12.62 -5.59
CA ALA A 34 2.92 11.97 -4.29
C ALA A 34 3.86 10.78 -4.08
N ARG A 35 4.08 9.95 -5.11
CA ARG A 35 5.03 8.83 -5.05
C ARG A 35 6.46 9.32 -4.80
N GLU A 36 6.90 10.34 -5.54
CA GLU A 36 8.25 10.89 -5.38
C GLU A 36 8.44 11.60 -4.04
N ALA A 37 7.43 12.34 -3.58
CA ALA A 37 7.46 12.98 -2.26
C ALA A 37 7.60 11.95 -1.12
N ILE A 38 6.89 10.81 -1.22
CA ILE A 38 7.03 9.70 -0.25
C ILE A 38 8.44 9.11 -0.33
N ARG A 39 8.95 8.82 -1.54
CA ARG A 39 10.32 8.28 -1.73
C ARG A 39 11.39 9.20 -1.16
N GLU A 40 11.28 10.51 -1.37
CA GLU A 40 12.22 11.51 -0.83
C GLU A 40 12.14 11.58 0.70
N THR A 41 10.92 11.59 1.23
CA THR A 41 10.68 11.61 2.68
C THR A 41 11.31 10.39 3.34
N LEU A 42 11.17 9.21 2.74
CA LEU A 42 11.80 7.98 3.21
C LEU A 42 13.31 8.06 3.16
N ARG A 43 13.90 8.54 2.05
CA ARG A 43 15.36 8.70 1.94
C ARG A 43 15.92 9.61 3.03
N THR A 44 15.18 10.67 3.37
CA THR A 44 15.55 11.61 4.44
C THR A 44 15.38 11.00 5.84
N ALA A 45 14.32 10.22 6.06
CA ALA A 45 13.99 9.68 7.38
C ALA A 45 14.74 8.38 7.74
N GLN A 46 15.02 7.52 6.75
CA GLN A 46 15.62 6.19 6.94
C GLN A 46 16.90 6.16 7.78
N PRO A 47 17.87 7.09 7.64
CA PRO A 47 19.08 7.09 8.48
C PRO A 47 18.79 7.17 9.99
N GLY A 48 17.65 7.77 10.37
CA GLY A 48 17.20 7.87 11.75
C GLY A 48 16.52 6.61 12.30
N TRP A 49 16.14 5.66 11.45
CA TRP A 49 15.38 4.48 11.88
C TRP A 49 16.26 3.50 12.68
N ARG A 50 15.64 2.84 13.67
CA ARG A 50 16.27 1.81 14.52
C ARG A 50 15.38 0.55 14.57
N PRO A 51 15.16 -0.13 13.44
CA PRO A 51 14.18 -1.21 13.31
C PRO A 51 14.58 -2.53 14.00
N GLY A 52 15.86 -2.74 14.33
CA GLY A 52 16.32 -3.97 14.98
C GLY A 52 15.99 -5.21 14.14
N SER A 53 15.35 -6.21 14.76
CA SER A 53 14.95 -7.46 14.11
C SER A 53 13.87 -7.29 13.03
N ALA A 54 13.18 -6.14 12.99
CA ALA A 54 12.20 -5.84 11.97
C ALA A 54 12.84 -5.50 10.61
N GLN A 55 14.18 -5.43 10.50
CA GLN A 55 14.90 -5.17 9.25
C GLN A 55 15.57 -6.44 8.70
N PRO A 56 14.81 -7.36 8.06
CA PRO A 56 15.38 -8.59 7.52
C PRO A 56 16.32 -8.35 6.33
N TYR A 57 16.11 -7.26 5.57
CA TYR A 57 16.88 -6.95 4.36
C TYR A 57 17.40 -5.50 4.40
N PRO A 58 18.72 -5.23 4.39
CA PRO A 58 19.25 -3.88 4.54
C PRO A 58 18.84 -2.85 3.48
N HIS A 59 18.43 -3.31 2.29
CA HIS A 59 18.11 -2.47 1.13
C HIS A 59 16.60 -2.29 0.91
N LEU A 60 15.76 -2.87 1.77
CA LEU A 60 14.31 -2.74 1.72
C LEU A 60 13.80 -1.99 2.96
N THR A 61 12.52 -1.69 3.00
CA THR A 61 11.87 -1.20 4.21
C THR A 61 11.88 -2.28 5.32
N PRO A 62 11.84 -1.89 6.60
CA PRO A 62 11.56 -2.83 7.67
C PRO A 62 10.13 -3.36 7.55
N LEU A 63 9.85 -4.44 8.26
CA LEU A 63 8.49 -4.94 8.45
C LEU A 63 7.67 -3.90 9.20
N PHE A 64 6.54 -3.50 8.62
CA PHE A 64 5.55 -2.65 9.25
C PHE A 64 4.31 -3.47 9.58
N ASP A 65 3.87 -3.48 10.83
CA ASP A 65 2.55 -4.06 11.16
C ASP A 65 1.42 -3.19 10.57
N SER A 66 1.58 -1.86 10.61
CA SER A 66 0.60 -0.90 10.10
C SER A 66 1.26 0.31 9.48
N ILE A 67 0.65 0.83 8.42
CA ILE A 67 1.08 2.01 7.68
C ILE A 67 -0.09 2.99 7.68
N LEU A 68 0.06 4.11 8.38
CA LEU A 68 -0.94 5.18 8.42
C LEU A 68 -0.67 6.21 7.32
N LEU A 69 -1.69 6.44 6.50
CA LEU A 69 -1.68 7.34 5.36
C LEU A 69 -2.50 8.58 5.70
N SER A 70 -1.86 9.75 5.70
CA SER A 70 -2.53 11.03 5.91
C SER A 70 -2.03 12.06 4.88
N GLY A 71 -2.74 13.18 4.78
CA GLY A 71 -2.44 14.25 3.84
C GLY A 71 -3.34 14.27 2.61
N GLY A 72 -3.45 15.45 1.99
CA GLY A 72 -4.49 15.75 0.99
C GLY A 72 -4.42 14.91 -0.29
N ALA A 73 -3.23 14.49 -0.73
CA ALA A 73 -3.06 13.67 -1.94
C ALA A 73 -3.52 12.21 -1.75
N LEU A 74 -3.49 11.70 -0.51
CA LEU A 74 -3.88 10.33 -0.18
C LEU A 74 -5.32 10.27 0.31
N ALA A 75 -5.73 11.21 1.16
CA ALA A 75 -7.07 11.26 1.74
C ALA A 75 -8.18 11.62 0.73
N ARG A 76 -7.85 12.34 -0.36
CA ARG A 76 -8.82 12.82 -1.37
C ARG A 76 -8.77 12.06 -2.69
N ALA A 77 -8.01 10.96 -2.79
CA ALA A 77 -7.92 10.23 -4.03
C ALA A 77 -9.30 9.65 -4.41
N PRO A 78 -9.70 9.71 -5.69
CA PRO A 78 -11.06 9.35 -6.11
C PRO A 78 -11.40 7.87 -5.96
N ARG A 79 -10.38 7.00 -5.88
CA ARG A 79 -10.54 5.55 -5.71
C ARG A 79 -9.55 5.00 -4.67
N PRO A 80 -10.01 4.22 -3.67
CA PRO A 80 -9.15 3.62 -2.65
C PRO A 80 -7.99 2.79 -3.24
N GLY A 81 -8.24 2.02 -4.31
CA GLY A 81 -7.20 1.23 -4.97
C GLY A 81 -6.02 2.06 -5.48
N ARG A 82 -6.28 3.29 -5.94
CA ARG A 82 -5.22 4.21 -6.38
C ARG A 82 -4.35 4.68 -5.22
N VAL A 83 -4.93 4.88 -4.04
CA VAL A 83 -4.17 5.19 -2.81
C VAL A 83 -3.26 4.03 -2.45
N ALA A 84 -3.80 2.81 -2.46
CA ALA A 84 -3.01 1.62 -2.16
C ALA A 84 -1.84 1.48 -3.15
N LEU A 85 -2.08 1.71 -4.44
CA LEU A 85 -1.04 1.64 -5.46
C LEU A 85 0.03 2.73 -5.29
N ILE A 86 -0.33 3.97 -4.97
CA ILE A 86 0.65 5.03 -4.65
C ILE A 86 1.59 4.57 -3.54
N VAL A 87 1.03 4.01 -2.47
CA VAL A 87 1.80 3.58 -1.29
C VAL A 87 2.66 2.37 -1.60
N LEU A 88 2.10 1.34 -2.24
CA LEU A 88 2.85 0.14 -2.61
C LEU A 88 4.01 0.47 -3.55
N ASP A 89 3.80 1.39 -4.49
CA ASP A 89 4.82 1.81 -5.45
C ASP A 89 5.89 2.70 -4.83
N SER A 90 5.58 3.52 -3.82
CA SER A 90 6.50 4.52 -3.29
C SER A 90 7.22 4.06 -2.03
N LEU A 91 6.50 3.42 -1.11
CA LEU A 91 7.04 2.87 0.13
C LEU A 91 7.70 1.51 -0.09
N GLU A 92 7.23 0.75 -1.10
CA GLU A 92 7.71 -0.60 -1.38
C GLU A 92 7.78 -1.46 -0.09
N PRO A 93 6.68 -1.58 0.68
CA PRO A 93 6.66 -2.34 1.93
C PRO A 93 6.92 -3.82 1.67
N ILE A 94 7.32 -4.55 2.70
CA ILE A 94 7.55 -6.00 2.68
C ILE A 94 6.73 -6.70 3.76
N GLY A 95 6.41 -7.98 3.56
CA GLY A 95 5.68 -8.78 4.53
C GLY A 95 4.18 -8.50 4.54
N VAL A 96 3.55 -8.60 5.71
CA VAL A 96 2.11 -8.37 5.89
C VAL A 96 1.88 -7.07 6.66
N SER A 97 1.20 -6.11 6.05
CA SER A 97 0.94 -4.80 6.66
C SER A 97 -0.51 -4.38 6.50
N THR A 98 -1.08 -3.76 7.53
CA THR A 98 -2.39 -3.07 7.41
C THR A 98 -2.17 -1.64 6.93
N LEU A 99 -2.78 -1.28 5.80
CA LEU A 99 -2.82 0.08 5.29
C LEU A 99 -4.03 0.80 5.89
N LEU A 100 -3.79 1.92 6.54
CA LEU A 100 -4.79 2.76 7.20
C LEU A 100 -4.84 4.12 6.51
N VAL A 101 -6.02 4.70 6.33
CA VAL A 101 -6.17 6.04 5.75
C VAL A 101 -6.91 6.98 6.70
N ASP A 102 -6.30 8.12 6.95
CA ASP A 102 -6.85 9.25 7.67
C ASP A 102 -7.63 10.15 6.69
N THR A 103 -8.87 9.74 6.41
CA THR A 103 -9.76 10.39 5.44
C THR A 103 -10.07 11.84 5.80
N TYR A 104 -10.13 12.14 7.11
CA TYR A 104 -10.51 13.45 7.64
C TYR A 104 -9.30 14.31 8.05
N ARG A 105 -8.07 13.81 7.89
CA ARG A 105 -6.82 14.47 8.29
C ARG A 105 -6.77 14.80 9.78
N LEU A 106 -7.31 13.89 10.59
CA LEU A 106 -7.42 14.02 12.03
C LEU A 106 -6.13 13.60 12.75
N ALA A 107 -5.25 12.82 12.11
CA ALA A 107 -4.10 12.23 12.81
C ALA A 107 -3.21 13.27 13.52
N PRO A 108 -2.82 14.43 12.93
CA PRO A 108 -2.04 15.44 13.64
C PRO A 108 -2.80 16.02 14.85
N SER A 109 -4.09 16.32 14.68
CA SER A 109 -4.94 16.88 15.73
C SER A 109 -5.14 15.87 16.87
N LEU A 110 -5.45 14.62 16.54
CA LEU A 110 -5.60 13.52 17.49
C LEU A 110 -4.31 13.26 18.25
N GLY A 111 -3.15 13.32 17.58
CA GLY A 111 -1.85 13.23 18.24
C GLY A 111 -1.63 14.32 19.28
N ALA A 112 -2.03 15.56 18.99
CA ALA A 112 -1.93 16.68 19.94
C ALA A 112 -2.86 16.55 21.14
N VAL A 113 -4.10 16.05 20.96
CA VAL A 113 -5.06 15.89 22.07
C VAL A 113 -4.95 14.55 22.80
N ALA A 114 -4.24 13.56 22.25
CA ALA A 114 -4.12 12.21 22.82
C ALA A 114 -3.64 12.22 24.28
N GLY A 115 -2.70 13.10 24.62
CA GLY A 115 -2.19 13.22 26.01
C GLY A 115 -3.16 13.87 26.98
N LEU A 116 -4.14 14.63 26.49
CA LEU A 116 -5.12 15.36 27.31
C LEU A 116 -6.45 14.62 27.43
N LYS A 117 -6.93 14.03 26.32
CA LYS A 117 -8.19 13.29 26.24
C LYS A 117 -7.99 11.94 25.54
N PRO A 118 -7.32 10.96 26.19
CA PRO A 118 -7.06 9.66 25.59
C PRO A 118 -8.32 8.92 25.15
N LEU A 119 -9.36 8.90 25.99
CA LEU A 119 -10.61 8.18 25.70
C LEU A 119 -11.32 8.72 24.46
N ALA A 120 -11.49 10.04 24.35
CA ALA A 120 -12.09 10.68 23.18
C ALA A 120 -11.25 10.47 21.91
N THR A 121 -9.93 10.39 22.06
CA THR A 121 -9.02 10.09 20.95
C THR A 121 -9.24 8.67 20.43
N VAL A 122 -9.25 7.68 21.32
CA VAL A 122 -9.53 6.27 20.98
C VAL A 122 -10.91 6.12 20.37
N GLU A 123 -11.93 6.75 20.97
CA GLU A 123 -13.29 6.70 20.45
C GLU A 123 -13.40 7.30 19.04
N THR A 124 -12.65 8.37 18.74
CA THR A 124 -12.61 8.95 17.39
C THR A 124 -11.94 8.00 16.40
N LEU A 125 -10.88 7.29 16.81
CA LEU A 125 -10.19 6.30 15.99
C LEU A 125 -11.11 5.11 15.68
N ASP A 126 -11.81 4.59 16.69
CA ASP A 126 -12.71 3.44 16.57
C ASP A 126 -13.95 3.76 15.73
N ASN A 127 -14.43 5.00 15.77
CA ASN A 127 -15.63 5.45 15.06
C ASN A 127 -15.35 6.05 13.67
N GLY A 128 -14.28 5.59 13.00
CA GLY A 128 -14.03 5.91 11.59
C GLY A 128 -13.21 7.17 11.34
N GLY A 129 -12.53 7.71 12.34
CA GLY A 129 -11.51 8.75 12.15
C GLY A 129 -10.32 8.25 11.33
N ILE A 130 -10.02 6.94 11.40
CA ILE A 130 -9.05 6.24 10.56
C ILE A 130 -9.70 4.98 10.01
N VAL A 131 -9.57 4.76 8.70
CA VAL A 131 -10.24 3.66 8.01
C VAL A 131 -9.22 2.64 7.51
N ASN A 132 -9.55 1.34 7.62
CA ASN A 132 -8.78 0.29 6.96
C ASN A 132 -8.89 0.44 5.44
N LEU A 133 -7.77 0.76 4.78
CA LEU A 133 -7.69 0.81 3.33
C LEU A 133 -7.57 -0.60 2.76
N ALA A 134 -6.57 -1.35 3.20
CA ALA A 134 -6.29 -2.70 2.73
C ALA A 134 -5.41 -3.46 3.73
N THR A 135 -5.37 -4.79 3.63
CA THR A 135 -4.23 -5.56 4.13
C THR A 135 -3.34 -5.92 2.95
N ALA A 136 -2.08 -5.49 2.96
CA ALA A 136 -1.10 -5.79 1.93
C ALA A 136 -0.25 -7.00 2.33
N ILE A 137 -0.10 -7.95 1.42
CA ILE A 137 0.79 -9.12 1.52
C ILE A 137 1.83 -8.98 0.41
N VAL A 138 3.07 -8.71 0.79
CA VAL A 138 4.14 -8.42 -0.15
C VAL A 138 5.29 -9.42 0.04
N PRO A 139 5.26 -10.55 -0.69
CA PRO A 139 6.33 -11.53 -0.64
C PRO A 139 7.62 -10.98 -1.30
N VAL A 140 8.77 -11.25 -0.67
CA VAL A 140 10.10 -10.86 -1.16
C VAL A 140 10.85 -12.09 -1.64
N GLY A 141 11.38 -12.06 -2.86
CA GLY A 141 12.12 -13.15 -3.46
C GLY A 141 12.36 -12.92 -4.96
N ALA A 142 13.01 -13.88 -5.60
CA ALA A 142 13.29 -13.83 -7.03
C ALA A 142 12.74 -15.08 -7.74
N ALA A 143 12.05 -14.85 -8.86
CA ALA A 143 11.52 -15.87 -9.76
C ALA A 143 11.38 -15.31 -11.18
N ARG A 144 11.09 -16.18 -12.15
CA ARG A 144 10.67 -15.71 -13.49
C ARG A 144 9.22 -15.24 -13.42
N LYS A 145 8.89 -14.21 -14.20
CA LYS A 145 7.51 -13.71 -14.31
C LYS A 145 6.56 -14.87 -14.65
N GLY A 146 5.45 -14.95 -13.93
CA GLY A 146 4.45 -16.01 -14.10
C GLY A 146 4.67 -17.28 -13.26
N GLU A 147 5.85 -17.49 -12.66
CA GLU A 147 6.05 -18.60 -11.72
C GLU A 147 5.22 -18.38 -10.45
N ILE A 148 4.52 -19.41 -9.95
CA ILE A 148 3.78 -19.30 -8.68
C ILE A 148 4.76 -19.14 -7.51
N VAL A 149 4.61 -18.07 -6.71
CA VAL A 149 5.50 -17.72 -5.60
C VAL A 149 4.86 -17.83 -4.22
N LEU A 150 3.53 -17.73 -4.18
CA LEU A 150 2.76 -17.76 -2.94
C LEU A 150 1.42 -18.45 -3.21
N ARG A 151 1.02 -19.36 -2.32
CA ARG A 151 -0.37 -19.80 -2.21
C ARG A 151 -1.00 -19.14 -1.00
N VAL A 152 -2.19 -18.57 -1.18
CA VAL A 152 -2.97 -17.92 -0.13
C VAL A 152 -4.29 -18.65 0.01
N ARG A 153 -4.59 -19.11 1.21
CA ARG A 153 -5.93 -19.57 1.58
C ARG A 153 -6.57 -18.57 2.53
N VAL A 154 -7.73 -18.06 2.17
CA VAL A 154 -8.52 -17.12 2.95
C VAL A 154 -9.69 -17.87 3.55
N HIS A 155 -9.75 -17.94 4.87
CA HIS A 155 -10.90 -18.47 5.61
C HIS A 155 -11.71 -17.30 6.14
N TYR A 156 -12.86 -17.03 5.53
CA TYR A 156 -13.74 -15.94 5.97
C TYR A 156 -14.44 -16.32 7.27
N GLN A 157 -14.55 -15.37 8.20
CA GLN A 157 -15.20 -15.64 9.49
C GLN A 157 -16.68 -16.01 9.32
N GLU A 158 -17.34 -15.50 8.29
CA GLU A 158 -18.76 -15.75 7.98
C GLU A 158 -18.99 -17.07 7.23
N GLY A 159 -17.91 -17.82 6.99
CA GLY A 159 -17.93 -19.05 6.23
C GLY A 159 -17.41 -18.90 4.80
N GLY A 160 -17.00 -20.03 4.22
CA GLY A 160 -16.38 -20.07 2.90
C GLY A 160 -14.85 -19.94 2.94
N THR A 161 -14.22 -20.47 1.90
CA THR A 161 -12.77 -20.43 1.71
C THR A 161 -12.44 -20.05 0.28
N LEU A 162 -11.44 -19.19 0.11
CA LEU A 162 -10.88 -18.86 -1.19
C LEU A 162 -9.41 -19.30 -1.22
N GLU A 163 -9.00 -20.01 -2.25
CA GLU A 163 -7.59 -20.39 -2.46
C GLU A 163 -7.09 -19.78 -3.76
N VAL A 164 -5.93 -19.12 -3.69
CA VAL A 164 -5.34 -18.38 -4.80
C VAL A 164 -3.87 -18.73 -4.91
N GLU A 165 -3.44 -19.10 -6.12
CA GLU A 165 -2.02 -19.18 -6.48
C GLU A 165 -1.59 -17.84 -7.08
N VAL A 166 -0.51 -17.27 -6.56
CA VAL A 166 -0.07 -15.92 -6.91
C VAL A 166 1.19 -16.01 -7.78
N PRO A 167 1.12 -15.63 -9.06
CA PRO A 167 2.27 -15.58 -9.94
C PRO A 167 3.24 -14.44 -9.59
N TYR A 168 4.53 -14.65 -9.82
CA TYR A 168 5.52 -13.58 -9.73
C TYR A 168 5.25 -12.51 -10.80
N GLY A 169 5.30 -11.24 -10.39
CA GLY A 169 5.02 -10.10 -11.25
C GLY A 169 3.56 -9.66 -11.26
N SER A 170 2.66 -10.32 -10.51
CA SER A 170 1.23 -9.94 -10.44
C SER A 170 0.89 -9.06 -9.24
N LEU A 171 -0.28 -8.44 -9.33
CA LEU A 171 -0.91 -7.67 -8.26
C LEU A 171 -2.36 -8.16 -8.16
N GLU A 172 -2.69 -8.86 -7.09
CA GLU A 172 -4.01 -9.48 -6.93
C GLU A 172 -4.80 -8.77 -5.82
N VAL A 173 -6.09 -8.53 -6.05
CA VAL A 173 -7.01 -8.00 -5.03
C VAL A 173 -8.05 -9.06 -4.69
N LEU A 174 -8.09 -9.47 -3.43
CA LEU A 174 -9.08 -10.42 -2.93
C LEU A 174 -10.12 -9.69 -2.06
N PRO A 175 -11.42 -10.00 -2.22
CA PRO A 175 -12.47 -9.30 -1.52
C PRO A 175 -12.42 -9.59 -0.02
N LEU A 176 -12.30 -8.54 0.79
CA LEU A 176 -12.55 -8.59 2.23
C LEU A 176 -13.15 -7.24 2.66
N PRO A 177 -14.48 -7.08 2.60
CA PRO A 177 -15.13 -5.78 2.84
C PRO A 177 -14.89 -5.22 4.25
N PRO A 178 -15.03 -3.90 4.46
CA PRO A 178 -14.93 -3.29 5.78
C PRO A 178 -15.83 -3.97 6.81
N GLY A 179 -15.33 -4.11 8.04
CA GLY A 179 -16.04 -4.77 9.15
C GLY A 179 -16.02 -6.30 9.11
N ARG A 180 -15.45 -6.92 8.07
CA ARG A 180 -15.28 -8.38 7.96
C ARG A 180 -13.86 -8.78 8.40
N GLU A 181 -13.70 -9.98 8.95
CA GLU A 181 -12.40 -10.57 9.27
C GLU A 181 -12.18 -11.90 8.54
N ALA A 182 -10.92 -12.26 8.35
CA ALA A 182 -10.51 -13.55 7.81
C ALA A 182 -9.23 -14.08 8.47
N LEU A 183 -9.05 -15.39 8.43
CA LEU A 183 -7.78 -16.04 8.73
C LEU A 183 -7.08 -16.36 7.41
N LEU A 184 -5.92 -15.75 7.18
CA LEU A 184 -5.06 -16.07 6.04
C LEU A 184 -4.14 -17.23 6.43
N GLU A 185 -4.00 -18.21 5.55
CA GLU A 185 -2.90 -19.16 5.54
C GLU A 185 -2.00 -18.86 4.36
N LEU A 186 -0.76 -18.46 4.65
CA LEU A 186 0.23 -18.07 3.64
C LEU A 186 1.24 -19.20 3.47
N GLN A 187 1.46 -19.64 2.23
CA GLN A 187 2.41 -20.69 1.88
C GLN A 187 3.35 -20.20 0.77
N PRO A 188 4.44 -19.49 1.13
CA PRO A 188 5.42 -19.05 0.14
C PRO A 188 6.26 -20.22 -0.36
N ARG A 189 6.75 -20.11 -1.60
CA ARG A 189 7.79 -21.01 -2.10
C ARG A 189 9.09 -20.83 -1.32
N ARG A 190 9.98 -21.83 -1.36
CA ARG A 190 11.23 -21.88 -0.58
C ARG A 190 12.11 -20.61 -0.66
N ARG A 191 12.04 -19.85 -1.76
CA ARG A 191 12.84 -18.63 -2.00
C ARG A 191 12.10 -17.32 -1.72
N PHE A 192 10.87 -17.38 -1.21
CA PHE A 192 10.06 -16.20 -0.91
C PHE A 192 9.82 -16.05 0.58
N ASP A 193 9.97 -14.83 1.08
CA ASP A 193 9.68 -14.46 2.46
C ASP A 193 8.41 -13.59 2.50
N VAL A 194 7.49 -13.91 3.40
CA VAL A 194 6.25 -13.14 3.65
C VAL A 194 6.30 -12.37 4.98
N GLY A 195 7.47 -12.28 5.61
CA GLY A 195 7.66 -11.60 6.90
C GLY A 195 7.26 -12.44 8.11
N LEU A 196 7.13 -13.77 7.97
CA LEU A 196 6.69 -14.70 9.02
C LEU A 196 7.81 -15.66 9.48
N GLY A 197 9.05 -15.17 9.50
CA GLY A 197 10.20 -15.92 10.01
C GLY A 197 11.19 -16.41 8.95
N GLY A 198 11.17 -15.83 7.75
CA GLY A 198 12.20 -16.04 6.73
C GLY A 198 11.71 -16.72 5.44
N PRO A 199 12.60 -16.90 4.45
CA PRO A 199 12.25 -17.53 3.18
C PRO A 199 11.66 -18.94 3.33
N GLY A 200 10.55 -19.19 2.63
CA GLY A 200 9.81 -20.45 2.67
C GLY A 200 9.02 -20.69 3.95
N LYS A 201 9.05 -19.77 4.92
CA LYS A 201 8.25 -19.86 6.14
C LYS A 201 6.90 -19.19 5.93
N GLY A 202 5.88 -20.03 5.83
CA GLY A 202 4.48 -19.64 5.85
C GLY A 202 3.93 -19.54 7.27
N GLY A 203 2.68 -19.16 7.38
CA GLY A 203 2.00 -19.07 8.67
C GLY A 203 0.56 -18.61 8.54
N LYS A 204 -0.14 -18.56 9.67
CA LYS A 204 -1.51 -18.03 9.74
C LYS A 204 -1.51 -16.61 10.29
N ARG A 205 -2.33 -15.73 9.71
CA ARG A 205 -2.50 -14.35 10.19
C ARG A 205 -3.97 -13.97 10.12
N ARG A 206 -4.53 -13.47 11.23
CA ARG A 206 -5.87 -12.86 11.22
C ARG A 206 -5.76 -11.45 10.66
N VAL A 207 -6.66 -11.11 9.75
CA VAL A 207 -6.67 -9.84 9.05
C VAL A 207 -8.07 -9.25 9.04
N ARG A 208 -8.13 -7.92 8.92
CA ARG A 208 -9.38 -7.16 8.83
C ARG A 208 -9.57 -6.65 7.41
N GLY A 209 -10.82 -6.62 6.99
CA GLY A 209 -11.23 -6.02 5.73
C GLY A 209 -11.08 -4.51 5.72
N GLY A 210 -11.06 -3.98 4.51
CA GLY A 210 -10.87 -2.56 4.24
C GLY A 210 -11.53 -2.15 2.94
N LEU A 211 -11.40 -0.88 2.58
CA LEU A 211 -12.02 -0.29 1.39
C LEU A 211 -11.61 -1.02 0.09
N VAL A 212 -10.40 -1.57 0.02
CA VAL A 212 -9.88 -2.37 -1.11
C VAL A 212 -9.94 -3.88 -0.81
N GLY A 213 -9.84 -4.27 0.46
CA GLY A 213 -9.77 -5.68 0.87
C GLY A 213 -8.33 -6.16 1.09
N LEU A 214 -7.98 -7.31 0.54
CA LEU A 214 -6.63 -7.86 0.59
C LEU A 214 -5.90 -7.57 -0.70
N ILE A 215 -4.67 -7.09 -0.63
CA ILE A 215 -3.81 -6.88 -1.79
C ILE A 215 -2.62 -7.79 -1.67
N ILE A 216 -2.37 -8.63 -2.67
CA ILE A 216 -1.17 -9.45 -2.75
C ILE A 216 -0.30 -8.85 -3.85
N ASP A 217 0.80 -8.22 -3.45
CA ASP A 217 1.73 -7.55 -4.35
C ASP A 217 2.96 -8.42 -4.57
N ALA A 218 2.91 -9.27 -5.60
CA ALA A 218 4.00 -10.14 -6.02
C ALA A 218 4.85 -9.52 -7.14
N ARG A 219 4.76 -8.20 -7.37
CA ARG A 219 5.47 -7.50 -8.45
C ARG A 219 6.99 -7.47 -8.28
N GLY A 220 7.47 -7.81 -7.08
CA GLY A 220 8.89 -7.83 -6.72
C GLY A 220 9.30 -6.62 -5.89
N ARG A 221 10.39 -6.79 -5.14
CA ARG A 221 11.03 -5.76 -4.31
C ARG A 221 12.54 -5.84 -4.53
N PRO A 222 13.20 -4.76 -5.03
CA PRO A 222 12.60 -3.50 -5.46
C PRO A 222 11.67 -3.66 -6.68
N LEU A 223 10.71 -2.74 -6.83
CA LEU A 223 9.75 -2.73 -7.94
C LEU A 223 10.48 -2.53 -9.27
N GLN A 224 10.27 -3.43 -10.22
CA GLN A 224 10.91 -3.38 -11.54
C GLN A 224 9.96 -2.83 -12.60
N LEU A 225 10.34 -1.70 -13.20
CA LEU A 225 9.65 -1.11 -14.34
C LEU A 225 10.31 -1.53 -15.65
N LEU A 226 9.50 -1.78 -16.68
CA LEU A 226 10.00 -2.08 -18.02
C LEU A 226 10.78 -0.88 -18.59
N SER A 227 11.87 -1.14 -19.30
CA SER A 227 12.73 -0.10 -19.85
C SER A 227 12.05 0.68 -20.98
N ASP A 228 11.34 -0.03 -21.87
CA ASP A 228 10.59 0.60 -22.96
C ASP A 228 9.42 1.46 -22.42
N PRO A 229 9.32 2.75 -22.81
CA PRO A 229 8.28 3.64 -22.30
C PRO A 229 6.85 3.22 -22.64
N LYS A 230 6.60 2.58 -23.79
CA LYS A 230 5.26 2.13 -24.18
C LYS A 230 4.85 0.91 -23.35
N GLU A 231 5.74 -0.07 -23.24
CA GLU A 231 5.51 -1.26 -22.41
C GLU A 231 5.33 -0.89 -20.93
N ARG A 232 6.13 0.07 -20.42
CA ARG A 232 5.99 0.58 -19.05
C ARG A 232 4.63 1.24 -18.81
N ARG A 233 4.13 2.01 -19.77
CA ARG A 233 2.79 2.62 -19.66
C ARG A 233 1.70 1.56 -19.61
N ALA A 234 1.78 0.54 -20.48
CA ALA A 234 0.85 -0.57 -20.47
C ALA A 234 0.91 -1.35 -19.13
N GLN A 235 2.11 -1.58 -18.59
CA GLN A 235 2.31 -2.20 -17.28
C GLN A 235 1.64 -1.40 -16.15
N ILE A 236 1.83 -0.08 -16.10
CA ILE A 236 1.23 0.78 -15.08
C ILE A 236 -0.30 0.84 -15.23
N GLN A 237 -0.81 0.88 -16.47
CA GLN A 237 -2.26 0.83 -16.72
C GLN A 237 -2.86 -0.48 -16.25
N GLN A 238 -2.18 -1.61 -16.48
CA GLN A 238 -2.63 -2.90 -15.97
C GLN A 238 -2.74 -2.90 -14.46
N TRP A 239 -1.71 -2.44 -13.74
CA TRP A 239 -1.75 -2.37 -12.28
C TRP A 239 -2.85 -1.45 -11.75
N LEU A 240 -3.16 -0.37 -12.49
CA LEU A 240 -4.26 0.51 -12.15
C LEU A 240 -5.59 -0.24 -12.24
N TRP A 241 -5.81 -1.04 -13.28
CA TRP A 241 -7.01 -1.88 -13.41
C TRP A 241 -7.08 -2.99 -12.36
N ASP A 242 -5.96 -3.64 -12.07
CA ASP A 242 -5.88 -4.73 -11.08
C ASP A 242 -6.35 -4.30 -9.68
N VAL A 243 -6.16 -3.02 -9.32
CA VAL A 243 -6.64 -2.43 -8.06
C VAL A 243 -8.03 -1.78 -8.14
N GLY A 244 -8.78 -2.02 -9.22
CA GLY A 244 -10.13 -1.46 -9.43
C GLY A 244 -10.16 -0.03 -9.97
N GLY A 245 -9.17 0.32 -10.80
CA GLY A 245 -8.94 1.67 -11.34
C GLY A 245 -9.76 2.06 -12.56
#